data_AF-A0A6I2VBQ4-F1
#
_entry.id   AF-A0A6I2VBQ4-F1
#
_cell.length_a   1.000
_cell.length_b   1.000
_cell.length_c   1.000
_cell.angle_alpha   90.00
_cell.angle_beta   90.00
_cell.angle_gamma   90.00
#
_symmetry.space_group_name_H-M   'P 1'
#
loop_
_entity.id
_entity.type
_entity.pdbx_description
1 polymer ?
#
loop_
_entity_poly.entity_id
_entity_poly.type
_entity_poly.pdbx_seq_one_letter_code
_entity_poly.pdbx_strand_id
1 'polypeptide(L)'
;MRHLFALAATEPSQLMPARMQMAFTLGVHVVLVPLGVAFTFITLIANYRAIRKGDDVALLLAQRWSKVAGVLFAVGAVTGTVLS
;
A
#
# COMPACT_ATOMS: atom_id res chain seq x y z
N MET A 1 -30.80 20.31 -18.53
CA MET A 1 -30.58 20.90 -17.18
C MET A 1 -31.58 20.45 -16.11
N ARG A 2 -32.92 20.53 -16.28
CA ARG A 2 -33.90 20.22 -15.21
C ARG A 2 -33.78 18.82 -14.57
N HIS A 3 -33.42 17.80 -15.33
CA HIS A 3 -33.25 16.44 -14.80
C HIS A 3 -32.00 16.27 -13.92
N LEU A 4 -30.94 17.05 -14.14
CA LEU A 4 -29.74 17.03 -13.30
C LEU A 4 -30.00 17.67 -11.92
N PHE A 5 -30.81 18.74 -11.89
CA PHE A 5 -31.23 19.40 -10.64
C PHE A 5 -32.16 18.51 -9.80
N ALA A 6 -33.01 17.68 -10.43
CA ALA A 6 -33.87 16.75 -9.72
C ALA A 6 -33.10 15.60 -9.04
N LEU A 7 -32.02 15.12 -9.67
CA LEU A 7 -31.12 14.11 -9.09
C LEU A 7 -30.30 14.68 -7.91
N ALA A 8 -29.78 15.90 -8.05
CA ALA A 8 -29.04 16.58 -6.97
C ALA A 8 -29.92 16.96 -5.76
N ALA A 9 -31.24 17.14 -5.96
CA ALA A 9 -32.19 17.35 -4.87
C ALA A 9 -32.45 16.08 -4.05
N THR A 10 -32.07 14.91 -4.57
CA THR A 10 -32.28 13.59 -3.95
C THR A 10 -30.94 12.85 -3.85
N GLU A 11 -29.93 13.47 -3.24
CA GLU A 11 -28.65 12.79 -3.00
C GLU A 11 -28.88 11.53 -2.14
N PRO A 12 -28.49 10.33 -2.61
CA PRO A 12 -28.58 9.13 -1.81
C PRO A 12 -27.85 9.31 -0.47
N SER A 13 -28.49 8.92 0.63
CA SER A 13 -27.91 8.98 1.97
C SER A 13 -26.57 8.23 2.09
N GLN A 14 -26.31 7.31 1.17
CA GLN A 14 -25.09 6.51 1.10
C GLN A 14 -23.91 7.20 0.42
N LEU A 15 -24.11 8.33 -0.27
CA LEU A 15 -23.04 8.99 -1.01
C LEU A 15 -21.89 9.47 -0.12
N MET A 16 -22.20 10.13 0.99
CA MET A 16 -21.15 10.60 1.92
C MET A 16 -20.44 9.42 2.61
N PRO A 17 -21.16 8.41 3.16
CA PRO A 17 -20.52 7.19 3.65
C PRO A 17 -19.63 6.48 2.63
N ALA A 18 -20.07 6.35 1.37
CA ALA A 18 -19.28 5.71 0.31
C ALA A 18 -17.97 6.47 0.01
N ARG A 19 -18.03 7.81 -0.03
CA ARG A 19 -16.82 8.65 -0.20
C ARG A 19 -15.86 8.52 0.97
N MET A 20 -16.38 8.48 2.20
CA MET A 20 -15.57 8.28 3.40
C MET A 20 -14.92 6.91 3.43
N GLN A 21 -15.65 5.86 3.05
CA GLN A 21 -15.11 4.50 2.95
C GLN A 21 -13.99 4.43 1.91
N MET A 22 -14.21 4.96 0.70
CA MET A 22 -13.18 5.03 -0.36
C MET A 22 -11.96 5.83 0.10
N ALA A 23 -12.16 6.99 0.74
CA ALA A 23 -11.07 7.83 1.23
C ALA A 23 -10.25 7.11 2.32
N PHE A 24 -10.91 6.38 3.22
CA PHE A 24 -10.23 5.62 4.28
C PHE A 24 -9.41 4.46 3.71
N THR A 25 -10.00 3.62 2.86
CA THR A 25 -9.31 2.45 2.29
C THR A 25 -8.15 2.88 1.40
N LEU A 26 -8.35 3.90 0.55
CA LEU A 26 -7.30 4.46 -0.29
C LEU A 26 -6.20 5.12 0.55
N GLY A 27 -6.57 5.88 1.59
CA GLY A 27 -5.62 6.54 2.49
C GLY A 27 -4.68 5.56 3.19
N VAL A 28 -5.20 4.39 3.60
CA VAL A 28 -4.36 3.31 4.14
C VAL A 28 -3.49 2.68 3.04
N HIS A 29 -4.09 2.36 1.89
CA HIS A 29 -3.40 1.65 0.81
C HIS A 29 -2.23 2.44 0.22
N VAL A 30 -2.40 3.75 0.02
CA VAL A 30 -1.38 4.62 -0.58
C VAL A 30 -0.16 4.82 0.32
N VAL A 31 -0.27 4.62 1.64
CA VAL A 31 0.87 4.69 2.55
C VAL A 31 1.61 3.36 2.60
N LEU A 32 0.88 2.24 2.70
CA LEU A 32 1.49 0.92 2.88
C LEU A 32 2.20 0.42 1.62
N VAL A 33 1.60 0.61 0.44
CA VAL A 33 2.12 0.03 -0.80
C VAL A 33 3.47 0.62 -1.23
N PRO A 34 3.65 1.96 -1.34
CA PRO A 34 4.94 2.52 -1.74
C PRO A 34 6.04 2.24 -0.71
N LEU A 35 5.69 2.16 0.57
CA LEU A 35 6.61 1.82 1.65
C LEU A 35 7.12 0.38 1.49
N GLY A 36 6.22 -0.56 1.15
CA GLY A 36 6.59 -1.94 0.79
C GLY A 36 7.52 -2.04 -0.41
N VAL A 37 7.24 -1.28 -1.47
CA VAL A 37 8.07 -1.27 -2.69
C VAL A 37 9.45 -0.65 -2.43
N ALA A 38 9.51 0.45 -1.69
CA ALA A 38 10.79 1.08 -1.33
C ALA A 38 11.65 0.15 -0.45
N PHE A 39 11.04 -0.50 0.54
CA PHE A 39 11.78 -1.41 1.43
C PHE A 39 12.29 -2.66 0.71
N THR A 40 11.49 -3.27 -0.16
CA THR A 40 11.95 -4.40 -0.99
C THR A 40 13.13 -4.00 -1.87
N PHE A 41 13.08 -2.81 -2.48
CA PHE A 41 14.18 -2.30 -3.30
C PHE A 41 15.47 -2.09 -2.49
N ILE A 42 15.39 -1.43 -1.33
CA ILE A 42 16.55 -1.22 -0.43
C ILE A 42 17.14 -2.56 0.02
N THR A 43 16.28 -3.52 0.38
CA THR A 43 16.67 -4.86 0.83
C THR A 43 17.39 -5.63 -0.28
N LEU A 44 16.93 -5.51 -1.53
CA LEU A 44 17.58 -6.11 -2.69
C LEU A 44 18.99 -5.54 -2.90
N ILE A 45 19.16 -4.21 -2.77
CA ILE A 45 20.47 -3.56 -2.85
C ILE A 45 21.39 -4.03 -1.71
N ALA A 46 20.88 -4.14 -0.49
CA ALA A 46 21.65 -4.65 0.65
C ALA A 46 22.13 -6.09 0.40
N ASN A 47 21.24 -6.97 -0.10
CA ASN A 47 21.59 -8.34 -0.45
C ASN A 47 22.66 -8.41 -1.54
N TYR A 48 22.50 -7.62 -2.61
CA TYR A 48 23.48 -7.55 -3.70
C TYR A 48 24.86 -7.10 -3.19
N ARG A 49 24.90 -6.06 -2.35
CA ARG A 49 26.12 -5.57 -1.73
C ARG A 49 26.76 -6.62 -0.82
N ALA A 50 25.97 -7.33 -0.03
CA ALA A 50 26.44 -8.37 0.88
C ALA A 50 27.15 -9.50 0.13
N ILE A 51 26.52 -10.02 -0.94
CA ILE A 51 27.11 -11.09 -1.77
C ILE A 51 28.40 -10.60 -2.46
N ARG A 52 28.39 -9.36 -2.99
CA ARG A 52 29.54 -8.83 -3.73
C ARG A 52 30.73 -8.47 -2.84
N LYS A 53 30.49 -8.09 -1.58
CA LYS A 53 31.54 -7.65 -0.64
C LYS A 53 31.87 -8.66 0.46
N GLY A 54 31.12 -9.76 0.56
CA GLY A 54 31.26 -10.74 1.65
C GLY A 54 30.91 -10.14 3.02
N ASP A 55 29.91 -9.25 3.08
CA ASP A 55 29.51 -8.56 4.31
C ASP A 55 28.33 -9.28 4.98
N ASP A 56 28.63 -10.05 6.02
CA ASP A 56 27.65 -10.83 6.78
C ASP A 56 26.62 -9.96 7.50
N VAL A 57 26.98 -8.74 7.91
CA VAL A 57 26.05 -7.82 8.57
C VAL A 57 25.01 -7.32 7.57
N ALA A 58 25.46 -6.93 6.37
CA ALA A 58 24.57 -6.55 5.28
C ALA A 58 23.65 -7.71 4.85
N LEU A 59 24.15 -8.96 4.87
CA LEU A 59 23.36 -10.14 4.55
C LEU A 59 22.26 -10.38 5.60
N LEU A 60 22.61 -10.32 6.89
CA LEU A 60 21.67 -10.48 8.00
C LEU A 60 20.60 -9.39 7.96
N LEU A 61 20.99 -8.15 7.67
CA LEU A 61 20.08 -7.02 7.49
C LEU A 61 19.10 -7.30 6.34
N ALA A 62 19.61 -7.74 5.18
CA ALA A 62 18.78 -8.05 4.02
C ALA A 62 17.77 -9.19 4.32
N GLN A 63 18.18 -10.23 5.05
CA GLN A 63 17.29 -11.33 5.43
C GLN A 63 16.18 -10.87 6.39
N ARG A 64 16.51 -10.03 7.37
CA ARG A 64 15.53 -9.50 8.35
C ARG A 64 14.53 -8.59 7.67
N TRP A 65 15.00 -7.65 6.86
CA TRP A 65 14.11 -6.72 6.15
C TRP A 65 13.27 -7.38 5.06
N SER A 66 13.76 -8.46 4.44
CA SER A 66 12.95 -9.27 3.50
C SER A 66 11.69 -9.82 4.15
N LYS A 67 11.76 -10.24 5.42
CA LYS A 67 10.58 -10.73 6.16
C LYS A 67 9.56 -9.61 6.40
N VAL A 68 10.04 -8.45 6.84
CA VAL A 68 9.19 -7.26 7.07
C VAL A 68 8.52 -6.84 5.75
N ALA A 69 9.28 -6.82 4.67
CA ALA A 69 8.78 -6.49 3.34
C ALA A 69 7.71 -7.49 2.85
N GLY A 70 7.87 -8.79 3.13
CA GLY A 70 6.87 -9.81 2.83
C GLY A 70 5.55 -9.60 3.58
N VAL A 71 5.60 -9.23 4.86
CA VAL A 71 4.40 -8.88 5.64
C VAL A 71 3.72 -7.63 5.06
N LEU A 72 4.50 -6.60 4.75
CA LEU A 72 3.98 -5.33 4.22
C LEU A 72 3.34 -5.54 2.83
N PHE A 73 3.91 -6.42 2.01
CA PHE A 73 3.32 -6.85 0.74
C PHE A 73 1.98 -7.57 0.93
N ALA A 74 1.90 -8.52 1.87
CA ALA A 74 0.66 -9.24 2.15
C ALA A 74 -0.47 -8.30 2.60
N VAL A 75 -0.17 -7.37 3.52
CA VAL A 75 -1.15 -6.36 3.97
C VAL A 75 -1.52 -5.40 2.81
N GLY A 76 -0.55 -5.01 1.99
CA GLY A 76 -0.80 -4.22 0.78
C GLY A 76 -1.78 -4.91 -0.16
N ALA A 77 -1.59 -6.20 -0.47
CA ALA A 77 -2.49 -6.97 -1.32
C ALA A 77 -3.91 -7.02 -0.77
N VAL A 78 -4.07 -7.32 0.53
CA VAL A 78 -5.39 -7.36 1.19
C VAL A 78 -6.08 -5.99 1.15
N THR A 79 -5.39 -4.92 1.49
CA THR A 79 -5.99 -3.56 1.44
C THR A 79 -6.38 -3.14 0.03
N GLY A 80 -5.70 -3.62 -1.00
CA GLY A 80 -6.07 -3.41 -2.40
C GLY A 80 -7.36 -4.13 -2.78
N THR A 81 -7.55 -5.36 -2.28
CA THR A 81 -8.82 -6.08 -2.50
C THR A 81 -10.02 -5.42 -1.82
N VAL A 82 -9.81 -4.72 -0.70
CA VAL A 82 -10.87 -3.98 0.00
C VAL A 82 -11.23 -2.66 -0.71
N LEU A 83 -10.32 -2.13 -1.53
CA LEU A 83 -10.53 -0.90 -2.30
C LEU A 83 -11.33 -1.12 -3.60
N SER A 84 -11.20 -2.31 -4.20
CA SER A 84 -11.84 -2.69 -5.48
C SER A 84 -13.31 -3.01 -5.33
#